data_AF-A0A528G0K8-F1
#
_entry.id   AF-A0A528G0K8-F1
#
_cell.length_a   1.000
_cell.length_b   1.000
_cell.length_c   1.000
_cell.angle_alpha   90.00
_cell.angle_beta   90.00
_cell.angle_gamma   90.00
#
_symmetry.space_group_name_H-M   'P 1'
#
loop_
_entity.id
_entity.type
_entity.pdbx_description
1 polymer ?
#
loop_
_entity_poly.entity_id
_entity_poly.type
_entity_poly.pdbx_seq_one_letter_code
_entity_poly.pdbx_strand_id
1 'polypeptide(L)'
;RKPRGFSVIGEAEATGFLADQPVTLIWGVGKAFAATLERDGIRTIGQLQRMERGDLMRRYGVMGDRLYHLSRGEDDRRVHPDQDAKSVSAETT
;
A
#
# COMPACT_ATOMS: atom_id res chain seq x y z
N ARG A 1 20.21 -3.26 6.41
CA ARG A 1 20.34 -3.47 7.87
C ARG A 1 21.43 -2.54 8.39
N LYS A 2 21.07 -1.49 9.15
CA LYS A 2 22.03 -0.59 9.84
C LYS A 2 21.44 -0.22 11.20
N PRO A 3 22.16 -0.36 12.32
CA PRO A 3 21.71 0.23 13.57
C PRO A 3 21.91 1.75 13.47
N ARG A 4 20.87 2.53 13.74
CA ARG A 4 20.83 4.02 13.68
C ARG A 4 20.96 4.66 12.28
N GLY A 5 20.20 4.20 11.30
CA GLY A 5 20.09 4.86 9.99
C GLY A 5 18.65 5.30 9.71
N PHE A 6 18.47 6.51 9.22
CA PHE A 6 17.25 6.93 8.53
C PHE A 6 17.47 6.82 7.02
N SER A 7 16.42 6.50 6.28
CA SER A 7 16.39 6.58 4.82
C SER A 7 15.35 7.62 4.44
N VAL A 8 15.72 8.54 3.55
CA VAL A 8 14.80 9.49 2.93
C VAL A 8 14.58 9.05 1.50
N ILE A 9 13.33 9.02 1.07
CA ILE A 9 12.96 8.77 -0.32
C ILE A 9 12.44 10.10 -0.86
N GLY A 10 13.09 10.66 -1.89
CA GLY A 10 12.61 11.88 -2.54
C GLY A 10 11.33 11.63 -3.32
N GLU A 11 10.50 12.67 -3.51
CA GLU A 11 9.25 12.59 -4.27
C GLU A 11 9.46 12.03 -5.69
N ALA A 12 10.47 12.54 -6.40
CA ALA A 12 10.81 12.08 -7.75
C ALA A 12 11.36 10.64 -7.80
N GLU A 13 11.92 10.15 -6.69
CA GLU A 13 12.51 8.81 -6.59
C GLU A 13 11.49 7.77 -6.11
N ALA A 14 10.41 8.22 -5.45
CA ALA A 14 9.45 7.35 -4.78
C ALA A 14 8.81 6.34 -5.73
N THR A 15 8.31 6.78 -6.88
CA THR A 15 7.66 5.89 -7.85
C THR A 15 8.63 4.80 -8.35
N GLY A 16 9.87 5.16 -8.66
CA GLY A 16 10.89 4.22 -9.13
C GLY A 16 11.32 3.24 -8.04
N PHE A 17 11.57 3.74 -6.82
CA PHE A 17 11.88 2.90 -5.66
C PHE A 17 10.76 1.90 -5.35
N LEU A 18 9.51 2.35 -5.41
CA LEU A 18 8.34 1.54 -5.14
C LEU A 18 8.16 0.43 -6.18
N ALA A 19 8.51 0.66 -7.45
CA ALA A 19 8.22 -0.26 -8.55
C ALA A 19 8.72 -1.70 -8.29
N ASP A 20 9.90 -1.84 -7.68
CA ASP A 20 10.53 -3.14 -7.39
C ASP A 20 10.04 -3.78 -6.09
N GLN A 21 9.22 -3.09 -5.31
CA GLN A 21 8.72 -3.57 -4.02
C GLN A 21 7.53 -4.52 -4.19
N PRO A 22 7.33 -5.46 -3.25
CA PRO A 22 6.15 -6.31 -3.25
C PRO A 22 4.89 -5.51 -2.92
N VAL A 23 3.73 -5.93 -3.43
CA VAL A 23 2.44 -5.27 -3.14
C VAL A 23 2.07 -5.28 -1.66
N THR A 24 2.62 -6.20 -0.87
CA THR A 24 2.43 -6.28 0.59
C THR A 24 3.08 -5.12 1.34
N LEU A 25 3.95 -4.34 0.70
CA LEU A 25 4.48 -3.10 1.27
C LEU A 25 3.40 -2.01 1.35
N ILE A 26 2.36 -2.07 0.50
CA ILE A 26 1.27 -1.10 0.49
C ILE A 26 0.39 -1.31 1.73
N TRP A 27 0.24 -0.26 2.54
CA TRP A 27 -0.63 -0.30 3.72
C TRP A 27 -2.09 -0.58 3.33
N GLY A 28 -2.70 -1.58 3.97
CA GLY A 28 -4.02 -2.09 3.63
C GLY A 28 -4.01 -3.34 2.74
N VAL A 29 -2.86 -3.72 2.17
CA VAL A 29 -2.70 -5.01 1.49
C VAL A 29 -2.30 -6.08 2.50
N GLY A 30 -3.31 -6.64 3.19
CA GLY A 30 -3.14 -7.78 4.08
C GLY A 30 -2.99 -9.12 3.34
N LYS A 31 -2.73 -10.21 4.09
CA LYS A 31 -2.48 -11.57 3.54
C LYS A 31 -3.56 -12.02 2.55
N ALA A 32 -4.83 -11.82 2.87
CA ALA A 32 -5.94 -12.23 2.00
C ALA A 32 -5.94 -11.45 0.68
N PHE A 33 -5.75 -10.13 0.74
CA PHE A 33 -5.77 -9.31 -0.46
C PHE A 33 -4.51 -9.51 -1.31
N ALA A 34 -3.35 -9.71 -0.68
CA ALA A 34 -2.13 -10.12 -1.37
C ALA A 34 -2.32 -11.44 -2.14
N ALA A 35 -3.02 -12.41 -1.56
CA ALA A 35 -3.33 -13.66 -2.24
C ALA A 35 -4.27 -13.46 -3.45
N THR A 36 -5.22 -12.53 -3.38
CA THR A 36 -6.06 -12.15 -4.54
C THR A 36 -5.21 -11.54 -5.66
N LEU A 37 -4.36 -10.56 -5.33
CA LEU A 37 -3.46 -9.93 -6.31
C LEU A 37 -2.51 -10.94 -6.95
N GLU A 38 -1.96 -11.85 -6.15
CA GLU A 38 -1.09 -12.94 -6.60
C GLU A 38 -1.79 -13.85 -7.61
N ARG A 39 -3.07 -14.22 -7.37
CA ARG A 39 -3.88 -15.02 -8.32
C ARG A 39 -4.12 -14.28 -9.63
N ASP A 40 -4.19 -12.96 -9.59
CA ASP A 40 -4.31 -12.09 -10.76
C ASP A 40 -2.95 -11.80 -11.44
N GLY A 41 -1.86 -12.40 -10.95
CA GLY A 41 -0.51 -12.26 -11.49
C GLY A 41 0.24 -11.01 -11.01
N ILE A 42 -0.28 -10.31 -9.99
CA ILE A 42 0.24 -9.06 -9.46
C ILE A 42 0.98 -9.33 -8.15
N ARG A 43 2.30 -9.20 -8.18
CA ARG A 43 3.22 -9.41 -7.05
C ARG A 43 3.96 -8.16 -6.62
N THR A 44 4.19 -7.25 -7.58
CA THR A 44 5.02 -6.05 -7.42
C THR A 44 4.20 -4.78 -7.60
N ILE A 45 4.63 -3.70 -6.96
CA ILE A 45 3.97 -2.39 -7.11
C ILE A 45 4.12 -1.87 -8.55
N GLY A 46 5.24 -2.16 -9.23
CA GLY A 46 5.44 -1.79 -10.64
C GLY A 46 4.46 -2.46 -11.61
N GLN A 47 3.81 -3.57 -11.22
CA GLN A 47 2.69 -4.12 -11.99
C GLN A 47 1.42 -3.27 -11.83
N LEU A 48 1.14 -2.78 -10.62
CA LEU A 48 0.01 -1.87 -10.36
C LEU A 48 0.20 -0.51 -11.06
N GLN A 49 1.42 0.02 -11.10
CA GLN A 49 1.75 1.27 -11.77
C GLN A 49 1.47 1.25 -13.29
N ARG A 50 1.46 0.06 -13.91
CA ARG A 50 1.15 -0.13 -15.34
C ARG A 50 -0.34 -0.26 -15.63
N MET A 51 -1.18 -0.39 -14.59
CA MET A 51 -2.61 -0.54 -14.75
C MET A 51 -3.31 0.83 -14.69
N GLU A 52 -4.35 0.97 -15.51
CA GLU A 52 -5.22 2.13 -15.51
C GLU A 52 -6.08 2.17 -14.23
N ARG A 53 -6.35 3.38 -13.73
CA ARG A 53 -7.18 3.59 -12.53
C ARG A 53 -8.54 2.90 -12.66
N GLY A 54 -9.17 3.03 -13.81
CA GLY A 54 -10.46 2.41 -14.09
C GLY A 54 -10.42 0.88 -14.01
N ASP A 55 -9.33 0.25 -14.45
CA ASP A 55 -9.19 -1.21 -14.41
C ASP A 55 -9.01 -1.73 -12.98
N LEU A 56 -8.18 -1.04 -12.20
CA LEU A 56 -8.01 -1.35 -10.78
C LEU A 56 -9.33 -1.17 -10.03
N MET A 57 -10.04 -0.07 -10.27
CA MET A 57 -11.33 0.22 -9.62
C MET A 57 -12.41 -0.80 -10.02
N ARG A 58 -12.44 -1.26 -11.28
CA ARG A 58 -13.35 -2.34 -11.72
C ARG A 58 -13.04 -3.68 -11.05
N ARG A 59 -11.78 -4.01 -10.83
CA ARG A 59 -11.36 -5.30 -10.25
C ARG A 59 -11.46 -5.35 -8.73
N TYR A 60 -11.09 -4.26 -8.06
CA TYR A 60 -10.90 -4.25 -6.59
C TYR A 60 -11.72 -3.17 -5.87
N GLY A 61 -12.60 -2.46 -6.58
CA GLY A 61 -13.46 -1.42 -6.01
C GLY A 61 -12.66 -0.27 -5.41
N VAL A 62 -13.06 0.17 -4.21
CA VAL A 62 -12.38 1.24 -3.45
C VAL A 62 -10.91 0.90 -3.19
N MET A 63 -10.59 -0.37 -2.97
CA MET A 63 -9.18 -0.79 -2.79
C MET A 63 -8.39 -0.66 -4.09
N GLY A 64 -9.02 -0.77 -5.25
CA GLY A 64 -8.37 -0.57 -6.54
C GLY A 64 -7.95 0.87 -6.78
N ASP A 65 -8.85 1.80 -6.46
CA ASP A 65 -8.54 3.23 -6.47
C ASP A 65 -7.37 3.56 -5.54
N ARG A 66 -7.41 2.97 -4.34
CA ARG A 66 -6.35 3.11 -3.37
C ARG A 66 -5.00 2.56 -3.85
N LEU A 67 -5.00 1.38 -4.48
CA LEU A 67 -3.79 0.79 -5.07
C LEU A 67 -3.20 1.70 -6.15
N TYR A 68 -4.05 2.34 -6.96
CA TYR A 68 -3.61 3.26 -8.00
C TYR A 68 -2.77 4.41 -7.43
N HIS A 69 -3.28 5.10 -6.41
CA HIS A 69 -2.60 6.24 -5.77
C HIS A 69 -1.37 5.80 -4.98
N LEU A 70 -1.50 4.83 -4.07
CA LEU A 70 -0.40 4.37 -3.22
C LEU A 70 0.77 3.75 -4.02
N SER A 71 0.49 3.08 -5.13
CA SER A 71 1.56 2.55 -6.00
C SER A 71 2.42 3.65 -6.64
N ARG A 72 1.90 4.88 -6.73
CA ARG A 72 2.59 6.05 -7.28
C ARG A 72 3.18 6.96 -6.20
N GLY A 73 3.04 6.58 -4.93
CA GLY A 73 3.47 7.39 -3.78
C GLY A 73 2.48 8.50 -3.41
N GLU A 74 1.27 8.48 -3.98
CA GLU A 74 0.23 9.46 -3.70
C GLU A 74 -0.58 9.00 -2.47
N ASP A 75 -0.40 9.69 -1.34
CA ASP A 75 -1.16 9.48 -0.11
C ASP A 75 -1.50 10.83 0.51
N ASP A 76 -2.76 11.26 0.39
CA ASP A 76 -3.25 12.55 0.87
C ASP A 76 -3.72 12.53 2.34
N ARG A 77 -3.62 11.36 3.00
CA ARG A 77 -4.05 11.20 4.38
C ARG A 77 -3.22 12.10 5.30
N ARG A 78 -3.91 12.99 6.00
CA ARG A 78 -3.30 13.85 7.01
C ARG A 78 -2.85 13.02 8.21
N VAL A 79 -1.68 13.36 8.74
CA VAL A 79 -1.22 12.84 10.02
C VAL A 79 -2.10 13.45 11.12
N HIS A 80 -2.79 12.59 11.86
CA HIS A 80 -3.58 12.98 13.03
C HIS A 80 -2.84 12.49 14.29
N PRO A 81 -2.21 13.39 15.06
CA PRO A 81 -1.42 13.02 16.24
C PRO A 81 -2.30 12.51 17.40
N ASP A 82 -3.54 13.01 17.49
CA ASP A 82 -4.48 12.68 18.55
C ASP A 82 -5.62 11.80 18.02
N GLN A 83 -5.69 10.56 18.50
CA GLN A 83 -6.86 9.70 18.31
C GLN A 83 -7.18 9.00 19.62
N ASP A 84 -8.32 9.36 20.23
CA ASP A 84 -8.85 8.64 21.38
C ASP A 84 -9.20 7.20 20.97
N ALA A 85 -8.83 6.24 21.81
CA ALA A 85 -9.14 4.84 21.59
C ALA A 85 -10.67 4.64 21.57
N LYS A 86 -11.21 4.20 20.42
CA LYS A 86 -12.66 4.01 20.24
C LYS A 86 -13.17 2.67 20.76
N SER A 87 -12.30 1.74 21.15
CA SER A 87 -12.68 0.45 21.73
C SER A 87 -11.60 -0.11 22.66
N VAL A 88 -12.03 -0.86 23.68
CA VAL A 88 -11.19 -1.68 24.55
C VAL A 88 -11.64 -3.13 24.35
N SER A 89 -10.72 -4.02 23.98
CA SER A 89 -10.99 -5.46 23.82
C SER A 89 -10.06 -6.28 24.72
N ALA A 90 -10.59 -7.33 25.34
CA ALA A 90 -9.83 -8.30 26.12
C ALA A 90 -10.02 -9.71 25.52
N GLU A 91 -8.94 -10.29 25.00
CA GLU A 91 -8.90 -11.67 24.52
C GLU A 91 -8.04 -12.53 25.46
N THR A 92 -8.55 -13.73 25.79
CA THR A 92 -7.82 -14.77 26.52
C THR A 92 -7.74 -16.00 25.61
N THR A 93 -6.52 -16.49 25.33
CA THR A 93 -6.25 -17.68 24.49
C THR A 93 -5.97 -18.91 25.35
#